data_AF-A0A9E4JCF5-F1
#
_entry.id   AF-A0A9E4JCF5-F1
#
_cell.length_a   1.000
_cell.length_b   1.000
_cell.length_c   1.000
_cell.angle_alpha   90.00
_cell.angle_beta   90.00
_cell.angle_gamma   90.00
#
_symmetry.space_group_name_H-M   'P 1'
#
loop_
_entity.id
_entity.type
_entity.pdbx_description
1 polymer ?
#
loop_
_entity_poly.entity_id
_entity_poly.type
_entity_poly.pdbx_seq_one_letter_code
_entity_poly.pdbx_strand_id
1 'polypeptide(L)'
;MSSVGESRWSQCPWAPLRTLVLAMALSAVVACGASGGGTTSGEDEAPEEERPADAAPAFGVEFVDALADGSRNETACVQQTATAVAKPGAVDLVFVIDNSTSMLGEIAEVVRQLNRQLYPVLEAAGTDFNVQILTGYGERRRVRVCVSEPLGGGTDADEDGFCDQVGTEPTQTPLLFHKDVLIGSNNGLCLLLSQLATGGLADRLRPNAIKNIAIVTDDNPNCSLPATTPGGAVALDQRLAPRSLARRFEAALQSIAPNLFGASEETRNYVFWSFVGQESSAGGLAGGGEPIGPMSPVSGRRCEGAVAAGQAYQELSIVTGGYRYPTCGAEPNYESMFRKMAESLNEQAKLPCASSRSPPRPKAKRWTGPRSCSSSRRPG
;
A
#
# COMPACT_ATOMS: atom_id res chain seq x y z
N MET A 1 17.22 46.20 62.28
CA MET A 1 16.49 45.01 62.79
C MET A 1 15.82 44.36 61.58
N SER A 2 16.61 43.66 60.76
CA SER A 2 16.65 42.19 60.57
C SER A 2 15.77 41.81 59.35
N SER A 3 16.24 41.54 58.12
CA SER A 3 17.25 40.61 57.56
C SER A 3 17.01 39.14 57.87
N VAL A 4 16.41 38.38 56.93
CA VAL A 4 16.58 36.94 56.63
C VAL A 4 15.96 36.68 55.22
N GLY A 5 16.48 35.93 54.25
CA GLY A 5 17.71 35.15 54.12
C GLY A 5 17.73 34.41 52.76
N GLU A 6 18.81 34.56 52.01
CA GLU A 6 19.18 33.72 50.86
C GLU A 6 19.66 32.33 51.34
N SER A 7 19.29 31.26 50.63
CA SER A 7 19.90 29.94 50.82
C SER A 7 20.64 29.51 49.56
N ARG A 8 21.97 29.58 49.68
CA ARG A 8 22.97 28.94 48.82
C ARG A 8 22.98 27.44 49.12
N TRP A 9 23.03 26.60 48.09
CA TRP A 9 23.54 25.25 48.20
C TRP A 9 24.74 25.07 47.28
N SER A 10 25.85 24.76 47.93
CA SER A 10 27.18 24.56 47.38
C SER A 10 27.32 23.17 46.76
N GLN A 11 27.94 23.14 45.58
CA GLN A 11 29.08 22.30 45.20
C GLN A 11 29.36 21.04 46.04
N CYS A 12 29.26 19.87 45.41
CA CYS A 12 30.01 18.65 45.75
C CYS A 12 30.86 18.27 44.54
N PRO A 13 32.18 18.07 44.69
CA PRO A 13 32.98 17.44 43.65
C PRO A 13 33.55 16.08 44.14
N TRP A 14 34.12 15.32 43.18
CA TRP A 14 35.02 14.15 43.32
C TRP A 14 34.38 12.76 43.56
N ALA A 15 34.35 11.93 42.51
CA ALA A 15 35.15 10.69 42.44
C ALA A 15 35.13 10.06 41.03
N PRO A 16 36.27 9.58 40.50
CA PRO A 16 36.41 9.07 39.13
C PRO A 16 36.00 7.59 38.98
N LEU A 17 35.27 7.28 37.90
CA LEU A 17 34.94 5.91 37.52
C LEU A 17 36.15 5.22 36.88
N ARG A 18 36.46 4.04 37.41
CA ARG A 18 37.60 3.19 37.03
C ARG A 18 37.49 2.67 35.61
N THR A 19 38.57 2.85 34.87
CA THR A 19 38.91 2.21 33.59
C THR A 19 38.93 0.68 33.76
N LEU A 20 38.02 -0.02 33.08
CA LEU A 20 38.09 -1.47 32.93
C LEU A 20 38.82 -1.78 31.62
N VAL A 21 40.09 -2.19 31.74
CA VAL A 21 40.90 -2.69 30.63
C VAL A 21 40.48 -4.13 30.37
N LEU A 22 39.79 -4.37 29.25
CA LEU A 22 39.52 -5.74 28.76
C LEU A 22 40.69 -6.16 27.85
N ALA A 23 41.51 -7.07 28.34
CA ALA A 23 42.53 -7.75 27.56
C ALA A 23 41.87 -8.87 26.73
N MET A 24 41.78 -8.70 25.40
CA MET A 24 41.50 -9.81 24.48
C MET A 24 42.80 -10.57 24.20
N ALA A 25 42.83 -11.82 24.65
CA ALA A 25 43.90 -12.76 24.36
C ALA A 25 43.74 -13.30 22.92
N LEU A 26 44.85 -13.22 22.20
CA LEU A 26 45.13 -13.82 20.90
C LEU A 26 45.43 -15.31 21.08
N SER A 27 44.79 -16.20 20.31
CA SER A 27 45.23 -17.59 20.07
C SER A 27 44.53 -18.08 18.80
N ALA A 28 45.20 -18.06 17.64
CA ALA A 28 46.16 -19.05 17.13
C ALA A 28 45.46 -20.21 16.40
N VAL A 29 45.61 -20.14 15.08
CA VAL A 29 45.31 -21.15 14.06
C VAL A 29 46.10 -22.42 14.31
N VAL A 30 45.46 -23.58 14.23
CA VAL A 30 46.11 -24.86 13.93
C VAL A 30 45.35 -25.55 12.82
N ALA A 31 46.04 -25.76 11.71
CA ALA A 31 45.66 -26.57 10.57
C ALA A 31 46.46 -27.88 10.58
N CYS A 32 45.78 -28.99 10.27
CA CYS A 32 46.25 -30.26 9.67
C CYS A 32 44.99 -31.14 9.56
N GLY A 33 44.64 -31.83 8.47
CA GLY A 33 45.40 -32.20 7.28
C GLY A 33 45.13 -33.70 6.99
N ALA A 34 44.98 -34.04 5.70
CA ALA A 34 44.91 -35.38 5.09
C ALA A 34 43.53 -36.10 5.10
N SER A 35 43.09 -36.84 4.07
CA SER A 35 43.54 -37.11 2.69
C SER A 35 42.56 -38.13 2.08
N GLY A 36 42.18 -38.01 0.82
CA GLY A 36 41.46 -39.09 0.11
C GLY A 36 41.14 -38.70 -1.34
N GLY A 37 41.91 -39.27 -2.28
CA GLY A 37 41.86 -38.97 -3.71
C GLY A 37 41.06 -39.95 -4.57
N GLY A 38 41.09 -39.68 -5.88
CA GLY A 38 40.51 -40.46 -6.99
C GLY A 38 39.81 -39.48 -7.95
N THR A 39 40.48 -38.85 -8.92
CA THR A 39 40.90 -39.35 -10.25
C THR A 39 39.80 -40.10 -11.00
N THR A 40 39.22 -39.47 -12.04
CA THR A 40 39.26 -39.98 -13.42
C THR A 40 38.81 -38.89 -14.41
N SER A 41 39.62 -38.74 -15.44
CA SER A 41 39.46 -38.02 -16.70
C SER A 41 38.38 -38.62 -17.59
N GLY A 42 37.80 -37.77 -18.45
CA GLY A 42 36.97 -38.17 -19.59
C GLY A 42 36.54 -36.94 -20.37
N GLU A 43 37.39 -36.52 -21.31
CA GLU A 43 37.00 -35.70 -22.46
C GLU A 43 36.06 -36.53 -23.34
N ASP A 44 34.98 -35.94 -23.86
CA ASP A 44 34.47 -36.30 -25.18
C ASP A 44 33.54 -35.21 -25.73
N GLU A 45 33.67 -35.02 -27.04
CA GLU A 45 33.21 -33.91 -27.86
C GLU A 45 31.69 -33.89 -28.10
N ALA A 46 31.24 -32.72 -28.59
CA ALA A 46 29.89 -32.43 -29.06
C ALA A 46 29.43 -33.34 -30.23
N PRO A 47 28.14 -33.32 -30.59
CA PRO A 47 27.72 -32.33 -31.59
C PRO A 47 26.34 -31.68 -31.36
N GLU A 48 26.13 -30.60 -32.11
CA GLU A 48 24.88 -29.90 -32.40
C GLU A 48 23.75 -30.83 -32.86
N GLU A 49 22.50 -30.53 -32.50
CA GLU A 49 21.38 -30.41 -33.46
C GLU A 49 20.09 -29.82 -32.83
N GLU A 50 19.58 -28.79 -33.51
CA GLU A 50 18.19 -28.45 -33.81
C GLU A 50 17.12 -28.08 -32.76
N ARG A 51 16.60 -26.86 -32.95
CA ARG A 51 15.29 -26.33 -32.49
C ARG A 51 14.13 -27.01 -33.22
N PRO A 52 12.94 -27.10 -32.60
CA PRO A 52 11.83 -26.20 -32.98
C PRO A 52 11.06 -25.69 -31.73
N ALA A 53 10.65 -24.43 -31.63
CA ALA A 53 9.53 -23.73 -32.29
C ALA A 53 8.12 -24.34 -32.00
N ASP A 54 7.35 -23.55 -31.24
CA ASP A 54 5.88 -23.39 -31.22
C ASP A 54 4.96 -24.57 -30.86
N ALA A 55 4.21 -24.42 -29.75
CA ALA A 55 2.78 -24.78 -29.66
C ALA A 55 2.11 -24.18 -28.41
N ALA A 56 1.29 -23.16 -28.63
CA ALA A 56 0.24 -22.73 -27.69
C ALA A 56 -0.94 -23.72 -27.73
N PRO A 57 -1.70 -23.95 -26.64
CA PRO A 57 -2.89 -24.77 -26.69
C PRO A 57 -4.08 -23.97 -27.26
N ALA A 58 -4.48 -24.31 -28.48
CA ALA A 58 -5.78 -23.92 -29.03
C ALA A 58 -6.87 -24.85 -28.49
N PHE A 59 -7.83 -24.27 -27.77
CA PHE A 59 -9.10 -24.92 -27.41
C PHE A 59 -9.94 -25.13 -28.69
N GLY A 60 -10.06 -26.38 -29.13
CA GLY A 60 -10.97 -26.79 -30.20
C GLY A 60 -12.36 -27.09 -29.66
N VAL A 61 -13.34 -26.26 -29.99
CA VAL A 61 -14.76 -26.60 -29.95
C VAL A 61 -15.21 -26.91 -31.37
N GLU A 62 -15.45 -28.19 -31.65
CA GLU A 62 -16.08 -28.63 -32.90
C GLU A 62 -17.55 -28.22 -32.90
N PHE A 63 -17.91 -27.31 -33.81
CA PHE A 63 -19.30 -27.07 -34.19
C PHE A 63 -19.57 -27.76 -35.53
N VAL A 64 -20.51 -28.69 -35.49
CA VAL A 64 -21.08 -29.40 -36.63
C VAL A 64 -21.77 -28.44 -37.59
N ASP A 65 -21.35 -28.49 -38.87
CA ASP A 65 -21.96 -27.76 -39.96
C ASP A 65 -23.04 -28.63 -40.62
N ALA A 66 -24.30 -28.20 -40.56
CA ALA A 66 -25.43 -28.80 -41.26
C ALA A 66 -26.09 -27.74 -42.15
N LEU A 67 -25.95 -27.93 -43.45
CA LEU A 67 -26.60 -27.17 -44.51
C LEU A 67 -28.13 -27.39 -44.48
N ALA A 68 -28.91 -26.30 -44.33
CA ALA A 68 -30.25 -26.19 -44.92
C ALA A 68 -30.76 -24.74 -44.92
N ASP A 69 -30.84 -24.17 -46.13
CA ASP A 69 -31.93 -23.38 -46.73
C ASP A 69 -32.61 -22.22 -45.96
N GLY A 70 -32.65 -21.05 -46.62
CA GLY A 70 -33.81 -20.17 -46.58
C GLY A 70 -33.66 -18.82 -45.87
N SER A 71 -33.37 -17.78 -46.66
CA SER A 71 -33.88 -16.40 -46.48
C SER A 71 -33.69 -15.72 -45.11
N ARG A 72 -32.71 -14.80 -45.04
CA ARG A 72 -32.82 -13.51 -44.31
C ARG A 72 -31.64 -12.61 -44.65
N ASN A 73 -31.91 -11.31 -44.84
CA ASN A 73 -30.94 -10.23 -44.97
C ASN A 73 -29.77 -10.38 -44.00
N GLU A 74 -28.59 -10.68 -44.50
CA GLU A 74 -27.34 -10.59 -43.76
C GLU A 74 -26.93 -9.12 -43.70
N THR A 75 -27.48 -8.40 -42.73
CA THR A 75 -26.79 -7.22 -42.21
C THR A 75 -25.58 -7.73 -41.44
N ALA A 76 -24.44 -7.86 -42.13
CA ALA A 76 -23.18 -8.23 -41.53
C ALA A 76 -22.88 -7.27 -40.36
N CYS A 77 -23.00 -7.77 -39.13
CA CYS A 77 -22.51 -7.07 -37.96
C CYS A 77 -20.98 -7.11 -38.00
N VAL A 78 -20.36 -6.09 -38.60
CA VAL A 78 -18.94 -5.80 -38.44
C VAL A 78 -18.70 -5.63 -36.94
N GLN A 79 -18.15 -6.66 -36.29
CA GLN A 79 -17.64 -6.54 -34.93
C GLN A 79 -16.35 -5.73 -35.01
N GLN A 80 -16.46 -4.43 -34.76
CA GLN A 80 -15.32 -3.61 -34.44
C GLN A 80 -14.85 -4.00 -33.04
N THR A 81 -13.80 -4.84 -32.95
CA THR A 81 -13.03 -4.99 -31.72
C THR A 81 -12.23 -3.71 -31.54
N ALA A 82 -12.81 -2.72 -30.87
CA ALA A 82 -12.07 -1.58 -30.37
C ALA A 82 -11.24 -2.07 -29.17
N THR A 83 -9.94 -2.24 -29.38
CA THR A 83 -8.99 -2.47 -28.28
C THR A 83 -8.89 -1.18 -27.48
N ALA A 84 -9.75 -1.05 -26.45
CA ALA A 84 -9.63 0.03 -25.50
C ALA A 84 -8.34 -0.19 -24.70
N VAL A 85 -7.33 0.65 -24.94
CA VAL A 85 -6.16 0.72 -24.06
C VAL A 85 -6.66 1.35 -22.76
N ALA A 86 -6.89 0.52 -21.74
CA ALA A 86 -7.27 1.01 -20.42
C ALA A 86 -6.15 1.92 -19.90
N LYS A 87 -6.46 3.20 -19.73
CA LYS A 87 -5.55 4.15 -19.10
C LYS A 87 -5.45 3.79 -17.60
N PRO A 88 -4.25 3.78 -17.00
CA PRO A 88 -4.08 3.68 -15.55
C PRO A 88 -5.01 4.68 -14.84
N GLY A 89 -5.84 4.19 -13.92
CA GLY A 89 -6.71 5.01 -13.08
C GLY A 89 -5.87 5.89 -12.16
N ALA A 90 -6.42 7.02 -11.73
CA ALA A 90 -5.77 7.86 -10.74
C ALA A 90 -5.71 7.16 -9.37
N VAL A 91 -4.68 7.47 -8.58
CA VAL A 91 -4.40 6.79 -7.31
C VAL A 91 -4.01 7.79 -6.23
N ASP A 92 -4.58 7.65 -5.04
CA ASP A 92 -4.06 8.38 -3.87
C ASP A 92 -3.42 7.39 -2.89
N LEU A 93 -2.15 7.62 -2.55
CA LEU A 93 -1.44 6.90 -1.50
C LEU A 93 -1.58 7.68 -0.20
N VAL A 94 -1.89 7.02 0.90
CA VAL A 94 -2.06 7.62 2.22
C VAL A 94 -1.17 6.87 3.20
N PHE A 95 -0.05 7.45 3.59
CA PHE A 95 0.84 6.90 4.61
C PHE A 95 0.50 7.45 6.00
N VAL A 96 0.38 6.56 6.97
CA VAL A 96 0.25 6.90 8.40
C VAL A 96 1.45 6.29 9.11
N ILE A 97 2.36 7.11 9.61
CA ILE A 97 3.66 6.65 10.14
C ILE A 97 3.76 7.01 11.61
N ASP A 98 3.99 6.00 12.43
CA ASP A 98 4.16 6.11 13.87
C ASP A 98 5.45 6.87 14.25
N ASN A 99 5.33 7.81 15.19
CA ASN A 99 6.40 8.64 15.74
C ASN A 99 6.76 8.24 17.18
N SER A 100 6.31 7.07 17.64
CA SER A 100 6.62 6.53 18.96
C SER A 100 8.11 6.24 19.13
N THR A 101 8.58 6.22 20.38
CA THR A 101 10.00 5.95 20.66
C THR A 101 10.41 4.51 20.36
N SER A 102 9.48 3.56 20.27
CA SER A 102 9.80 2.18 19.82
C SER A 102 10.26 2.15 18.36
N MET A 103 9.75 3.06 17.53
CA MET A 103 10.08 3.19 16.11
C MET A 103 11.45 3.81 15.82
N LEU A 104 12.28 4.09 16.83
CA LEU A 104 13.53 4.86 16.65
C LEU A 104 14.54 4.13 15.75
N GLY A 105 14.54 2.79 15.76
CA GLY A 105 15.37 1.98 14.87
C GLY A 105 14.83 1.94 13.44
N GLU A 106 13.51 1.85 13.31
CA GLU A 106 12.78 1.61 12.08
C GLU A 106 12.58 2.90 11.27
N ILE A 107 12.40 4.05 11.93
CA ILE A 107 12.08 5.32 11.26
C ILE A 107 13.17 5.76 10.29
N ALA A 108 14.43 5.43 10.59
CA ALA A 108 15.54 5.71 9.69
C ALA A 108 15.38 4.92 8.37
N GLU A 109 14.95 3.66 8.44
CA GLU A 109 14.66 2.91 7.22
C GLU A 109 13.44 3.47 6.50
N VAL A 110 12.36 3.76 7.23
CA VAL A 110 11.12 4.30 6.63
C VAL A 110 11.41 5.55 5.82
N VAL A 111 12.12 6.52 6.40
CA VAL A 111 12.50 7.77 5.71
C VAL A 111 13.38 7.47 4.49
N ARG A 112 14.39 6.63 4.65
CA ARG A 112 15.31 6.27 3.57
C ARG A 112 14.59 5.62 2.39
N GLN A 113 13.72 4.64 2.64
CA GLN A 113 12.98 3.94 1.60
C GLN A 113 11.94 4.84 0.93
N LEU A 114 11.27 5.70 1.70
CA LEU A 114 10.33 6.69 1.12
C LEU A 114 11.05 7.60 0.13
N ASN A 115 12.21 8.14 0.50
CA ASN A 115 12.95 9.09 -0.34
C ASN A 115 13.64 8.40 -1.52
N ARG A 116 14.19 7.19 -1.34
CA ARG A 116 14.93 6.47 -2.40
C ARG A 116 14.06 5.69 -3.37
N GLN A 117 12.98 5.07 -2.89
CA GLN A 117 12.26 4.05 -3.66
C GLN A 117 10.86 4.48 -4.08
N LEU A 118 10.14 5.27 -3.27
CA LEU A 118 8.73 5.54 -3.54
C LEU A 118 8.53 6.25 -4.88
N TYR A 119 9.22 7.37 -5.11
CA TYR A 119 9.04 8.14 -6.34
C TYR A 119 9.44 7.36 -7.60
N PRO A 120 10.65 6.77 -7.70
CA PRO A 120 11.04 6.03 -8.90
C PRO A 120 10.09 4.88 -9.23
N VAL A 121 9.59 4.15 -8.21
CA VAL A 121 8.64 3.05 -8.41
C VAL A 121 7.31 3.56 -8.95
N LEU A 122 6.78 4.68 -8.42
CA LEU A 122 5.53 5.26 -8.89
C LEU A 122 5.64 5.88 -10.28
N GLU A 123 6.76 6.55 -10.57
CA GLU A 123 7.06 7.13 -11.88
C GLU A 123 7.20 6.03 -12.95
N ALA A 124 7.94 4.96 -12.66
CA ALA A 124 8.09 3.82 -13.56
C ALA A 124 6.76 3.11 -13.85
N ALA A 125 5.82 3.15 -12.90
CA ALA A 125 4.47 2.62 -13.09
C ALA A 125 3.59 3.48 -14.01
N GLY A 126 4.00 4.72 -14.35
CA GLY A 126 3.29 5.59 -15.28
C GLY A 126 1.87 5.96 -14.84
N THR A 127 1.60 5.91 -13.54
CA THR A 127 0.26 6.14 -12.97
C THR A 127 0.10 7.57 -12.49
N ASP A 128 -1.11 8.13 -12.59
CA ASP A 128 -1.45 9.43 -12.02
C ASP A 128 -1.63 9.30 -10.50
N PHE A 129 -0.61 9.64 -9.72
CA PHE A 129 -0.60 9.47 -8.26
C PHE A 129 -0.58 10.78 -7.48
N ASN A 130 -1.16 10.76 -6.28
CA ASN A 130 -0.97 11.75 -5.23
C ASN A 130 -0.57 11.04 -3.94
N VAL A 131 0.39 11.57 -3.20
CA VAL A 131 0.88 11.03 -1.94
C VAL A 131 0.41 11.92 -0.80
N GLN A 132 -0.25 11.33 0.18
CA GLN A 132 -0.64 11.94 1.45
C GLN A 132 0.15 11.28 2.57
N ILE A 133 0.82 12.05 3.43
CA ILE A 133 1.57 11.52 4.56
C ILE A 133 1.09 12.17 5.84
N LEU A 134 0.73 11.33 6.82
CA LEU A 134 0.28 11.69 8.15
C LEU A 134 1.33 11.21 9.15
N THR A 135 2.16 12.15 9.62
CA THR A 135 3.27 11.88 10.52
C THR A 135 3.86 13.20 11.00
N GLY A 136 4.55 13.18 12.14
CA GLY A 136 5.35 14.31 12.59
C GLY A 136 6.38 14.68 11.54
N TYR A 137 6.40 15.95 11.13
CA TYR A 137 7.41 16.49 10.22
C TYR A 137 8.65 16.92 10.98
N GLY A 138 9.83 16.54 10.49
CA GLY A 138 11.09 16.97 11.06
C GLY A 138 12.21 15.94 10.95
N GLU A 139 13.21 16.10 11.82
CA GLU A 139 14.38 15.23 11.86
C GLU A 139 14.07 13.82 12.38
N ARG A 140 14.61 12.80 11.70
CA ARG A 140 14.49 11.39 12.08
C ARG A 140 14.97 11.07 13.50
N ARG A 141 15.95 11.82 14.03
CA ARG A 141 16.46 11.66 15.40
C ARG A 141 15.40 11.96 16.46
N ARG A 142 14.32 12.64 16.08
CA ARG A 142 13.14 12.92 16.91
C ARG A 142 11.94 12.04 16.52
N VAL A 143 12.20 10.94 15.81
CA VAL A 143 11.21 10.03 15.22
C VAL A 143 10.22 10.76 14.31
N ARG A 144 10.73 11.69 13.51
CA ARG A 144 9.95 12.46 12.54
C ARG A 144 10.38 12.14 11.12
N VAL A 145 9.53 12.46 10.16
CA VAL A 145 9.75 12.19 8.74
C VAL A 145 9.96 13.50 8.00
N CYS A 146 10.95 13.53 7.13
CA CYS A 146 11.12 14.54 6.11
C CYS A 146 11.16 13.84 4.76
N VAL A 147 10.39 14.35 3.81
CA VAL A 147 10.38 13.85 2.43
C VAL A 147 11.18 14.79 1.56
N SER A 148 12.20 14.24 0.91
CA SER A 148 13.06 15.00 0.00
C SER A 148 12.43 15.16 -1.37
N GLU A 149 13.04 16.02 -2.18
CA GLU A 149 12.77 16.09 -3.61
C GLU A 149 12.93 14.70 -4.28
N PRO A 150 12.13 14.38 -5.32
CA PRO A 150 11.20 15.26 -6.02
C PRO A 150 9.77 15.27 -5.44
N LEU A 151 9.44 14.44 -4.45
CA LEU A 151 8.09 14.41 -3.87
C LEU A 151 7.83 15.59 -2.93
N GLY A 152 8.76 15.82 -2.01
CA GLY A 152 8.72 16.88 -1.03
C GLY A 152 9.65 18.03 -1.39
N GLY A 153 9.96 18.87 -0.39
CA GLY A 153 10.87 20.00 -0.54
C GLY A 153 12.08 19.96 0.39
N GLY A 154 12.35 18.81 1.02
CA GLY A 154 13.63 18.59 1.71
C GLY A 154 14.74 18.36 0.68
N THR A 155 15.95 18.81 0.98
CA THR A 155 17.13 18.52 0.15
C THR A 155 17.86 17.31 0.69
N ASP A 156 18.30 16.42 -0.20
CA ASP A 156 19.11 15.24 0.06
C ASP A 156 20.28 15.30 -0.93
N ALA A 157 21.33 16.03 -0.58
CA ALA A 157 22.41 16.41 -1.48
C ALA A 157 23.46 15.29 -1.65
N ASP A 158 23.52 14.35 -0.71
CA ASP A 158 24.39 13.17 -0.79
C ASP A 158 23.66 11.88 -1.22
N GLU A 159 22.36 11.99 -1.53
CA GLU A 159 21.48 10.92 -2.00
C GLU A 159 21.44 9.73 -1.03
N ASP A 160 21.65 9.98 0.27
CA ASP A 160 21.68 8.94 1.31
C ASP A 160 20.26 8.47 1.74
N GLY A 161 19.23 9.16 1.25
CA GLY A 161 17.81 8.95 1.56
C GLY A 161 17.32 9.78 2.75
N PHE A 162 18.14 10.65 3.32
CA PHE A 162 17.79 11.54 4.40
C PHE A 162 17.84 13.00 3.97
N CYS A 163 16.96 13.82 4.55
CA CYS A 163 17.02 15.25 4.32
C CYS A 163 18.22 15.86 5.07
N ASP A 164 19.10 16.55 4.35
CA ASP A 164 20.19 17.39 4.87
C ASP A 164 19.67 18.67 5.50
N GLN A 165 18.62 19.24 4.88
CA GLN A 165 17.96 20.45 5.37
C GLN A 165 16.49 20.16 5.60
N VAL A 166 16.07 20.35 6.85
CA VAL A 166 14.68 20.19 7.28
C VAL A 166 14.14 21.56 7.64
N GLY A 167 13.14 22.03 6.90
CA GLY A 167 12.44 23.28 7.20
C GLY A 167 11.67 23.21 8.53
N THR A 168 10.99 24.31 8.88
CA THR A 168 10.10 24.33 10.07
C THR A 168 8.75 23.68 9.80
N GLU A 169 8.34 23.62 8.54
CA GLU A 169 7.07 23.04 8.09
C GLU A 169 7.30 22.19 6.83
N PRO A 170 6.45 21.17 6.59
CA PRO A 170 6.55 20.37 5.39
C PRO A 170 6.15 21.18 4.15
N THR A 171 7.03 21.17 3.15
CA THR A 171 6.73 21.75 1.84
C THR A 171 5.65 20.91 1.14
N GLN A 172 4.51 21.54 0.88
CA GLN A 172 3.42 20.93 0.13
C GLN A 172 3.69 21.08 -1.37
N THR A 173 3.51 20.00 -2.14
CA THR A 173 3.68 20.01 -3.60
C THR A 173 2.39 19.57 -4.29
N PRO A 174 2.29 19.67 -5.62
CA PRO A 174 1.15 19.08 -6.34
C PRO A 174 1.02 17.56 -6.11
N LEU A 175 2.15 16.85 -5.95
CA LEU A 175 2.20 15.40 -5.78
C LEU A 175 2.17 14.96 -4.32
N LEU A 176 2.61 15.79 -3.37
CA LEU A 176 2.71 15.46 -1.95
C LEU A 176 1.88 16.43 -1.11
N PHE A 177 1.05 15.89 -0.23
CA PHE A 177 0.60 16.62 0.94
C PHE A 177 0.99 15.90 2.23
N HIS A 178 1.82 16.57 3.03
CA HIS A 178 2.33 16.07 4.30
C HIS A 178 1.67 16.85 5.43
N LYS A 179 0.80 16.16 6.16
CA LYS A 179 0.17 16.67 7.38
C LYS A 179 1.07 16.41 8.58
N ASP A 180 1.62 17.48 9.16
CA ASP A 180 2.36 17.41 10.42
C ASP A 180 1.42 17.09 11.58
N VAL A 181 1.39 15.82 11.98
CA VAL A 181 0.61 15.32 13.11
C VAL A 181 1.39 14.20 13.77
N LEU A 182 1.60 14.30 15.09
CA LEU A 182 2.28 13.25 15.84
C LEU A 182 1.37 12.02 15.94
N ILE A 183 1.77 10.96 15.25
CA ILE A 183 1.20 9.63 15.41
C ILE A 183 1.94 8.97 16.57
N GLY A 184 1.22 8.47 17.56
CA GLY A 184 1.78 7.66 18.63
C GLY A 184 1.45 6.19 18.44
N SER A 185 2.06 5.35 19.28
CA SER A 185 1.99 3.89 19.29
C SER A 185 0.65 3.31 18.86
N ASN A 186 -0.46 3.80 19.42
CA ASN A 186 -1.74 3.12 19.26
C ASN A 186 -2.84 3.98 18.63
N ASN A 187 -2.56 5.21 18.20
CA ASN A 187 -3.60 6.16 17.77
C ASN A 187 -3.66 6.43 16.25
N GLY A 188 -2.81 5.78 15.44
CA GLY A 188 -2.72 6.02 13.99
C GLY A 188 -4.05 5.92 13.24
N LEU A 189 -4.86 4.87 13.51
CA LEU A 189 -6.17 4.73 12.86
C LEU A 189 -7.15 5.84 13.25
N CYS A 190 -7.21 6.20 14.53
CA CYS A 190 -8.10 7.28 14.98
C CYS A 190 -7.66 8.64 14.46
N LEU A 191 -6.35 8.90 14.37
CA LEU A 191 -5.85 10.13 13.77
C LEU A 191 -6.15 10.18 12.28
N LEU A 192 -6.02 9.08 11.54
CA LEU A 192 -6.45 9.01 10.14
C LEU A 192 -7.94 9.35 9.99
N LEU A 193 -8.82 8.70 10.75
CA LEU A 193 -10.26 8.99 10.73
C LEU A 193 -10.56 10.45 11.11
N SER A 194 -9.86 10.98 12.10
CA SER A 194 -9.98 12.39 12.49
C SER A 194 -9.52 13.34 11.39
N GLN A 195 -8.42 13.02 10.69
CA GLN A 195 -7.93 13.87 9.60
C GLN A 195 -8.85 13.83 8.38
N LEU A 196 -9.50 12.69 8.11
CA LEU A 196 -10.55 12.59 7.10
C LEU A 196 -11.79 13.39 7.47
N ALA A 197 -12.21 13.32 8.73
CA ALA A 197 -13.43 13.98 9.18
C ALA A 197 -13.28 15.51 9.28
N THR A 198 -12.14 16.01 9.77
CA THR A 198 -11.97 17.43 10.10
C THR A 198 -10.58 18.00 9.82
N GLY A 199 -9.61 17.19 9.38
CA GLY A 199 -8.20 17.61 9.27
C GLY A 199 -7.74 18.07 7.89
N GLY A 200 -8.65 18.11 6.92
CA GLY A 200 -8.39 18.52 5.54
C GLY A 200 -7.82 17.41 4.65
N LEU A 201 -7.63 16.19 5.16
CA LEU A 201 -7.15 15.08 4.33
C LEU A 201 -8.17 14.73 3.24
N ALA A 202 -9.46 14.73 3.56
CA ALA A 202 -10.52 14.42 2.60
C ALA A 202 -10.50 15.34 1.37
N ASP A 203 -10.16 16.62 1.55
CA ASP A 203 -10.10 17.62 0.47
C ASP A 203 -8.94 17.38 -0.50
N ARG A 204 -7.93 16.62 -0.07
CA ARG A 204 -6.76 16.26 -0.87
C ARG A 204 -6.94 14.94 -1.62
N LEU A 205 -7.93 14.14 -1.23
CA LEU A 205 -8.25 12.87 -1.86
C LEU A 205 -9.23 13.07 -3.02
N ARG A 206 -8.96 12.41 -4.15
CA ARG A 206 -9.72 12.56 -5.38
C ARG A 206 -10.85 11.53 -5.43
N PRO A 207 -12.14 11.89 -5.58
CA PRO A 207 -13.23 10.91 -5.55
C PRO A 207 -13.10 9.76 -6.56
N ASN A 208 -12.50 10.02 -7.73
CA ASN A 208 -12.35 9.03 -8.81
C ASN A 208 -11.04 8.23 -8.75
N ALA A 209 -10.22 8.43 -7.72
CA ALA A 209 -8.98 7.68 -7.54
C ALA A 209 -9.20 6.52 -6.56
N ILE A 210 -8.50 5.40 -6.74
CA ILE A 210 -8.43 4.36 -5.72
C ILE A 210 -7.49 4.80 -4.59
N LYS A 211 -7.80 4.45 -3.34
CA LYS A 211 -6.98 4.79 -2.18
C LYS A 211 -6.09 3.62 -1.77
N ASN A 212 -4.81 3.87 -1.58
CA ASN A 212 -3.89 2.92 -0.96
C ASN A 212 -3.50 3.48 0.41
N ILE A 213 -4.08 2.93 1.48
CA ILE A 213 -3.77 3.35 2.84
C ILE A 213 -2.65 2.46 3.37
N ALA A 214 -1.50 3.02 3.65
CA ALA A 214 -0.37 2.33 4.26
C ALA A 214 -0.18 2.80 5.70
N ILE A 215 -0.12 1.86 6.65
CA ILE A 215 0.28 2.16 8.03
C ILE A 215 1.65 1.58 8.32
N VAL A 216 2.47 2.34 9.03
CA VAL A 216 3.82 1.96 9.45
C VAL A 216 3.93 2.12 10.96
N THR A 217 4.00 1.01 11.68
CA THR A 217 3.99 0.98 13.15
C THR A 217 4.43 -0.38 13.66
N ASP A 218 5.10 -0.44 14.81
CA ASP A 218 5.45 -1.69 15.47
C ASP A 218 4.45 -2.08 16.58
N ASP A 219 3.28 -1.44 16.61
CA ASP A 219 2.29 -1.54 17.67
C ASP A 219 0.94 -2.13 17.21
N ASN A 220 0.00 -2.30 18.15
CA ASN A 220 -1.41 -2.59 17.87
C ASN A 220 -2.26 -1.31 18.00
N PRO A 221 -3.36 -1.15 17.24
CA PRO A 221 -4.25 0.00 17.42
C PRO A 221 -4.98 -0.07 18.76
N ASN A 222 -5.05 1.05 19.47
CA ASN A 222 -5.77 1.22 20.74
C ASN A 222 -6.14 2.70 20.91
N CYS A 223 -7.33 3.07 20.44
CA CYS A 223 -7.76 4.46 20.47
C CYS A 223 -9.28 4.59 20.37
N SER A 224 -9.79 5.78 20.67
CA SER A 224 -11.21 6.10 20.53
C SER A 224 -11.43 7.52 20.03
N LEU A 225 -12.49 7.71 19.25
CA LEU A 225 -13.00 9.01 18.82
C LEU A 225 -14.35 9.30 19.50
N PRO A 226 -14.61 10.56 19.88
CA PRO A 226 -15.83 10.94 20.56
C PRO A 226 -17.06 10.83 19.65
N ALA A 227 -18.26 10.81 20.25
CA ALA A 227 -19.53 10.79 19.51
C ALA A 227 -19.75 12.04 18.63
N THR A 228 -19.00 13.11 18.86
CA THR A 228 -19.03 14.34 18.07
C THR A 228 -18.26 14.22 16.75
N THR A 229 -17.50 13.15 16.54
CA THR A 229 -16.84 12.90 15.25
C THR A 229 -17.91 12.60 14.19
N PRO A 230 -17.81 13.16 12.97
CA PRO A 230 -18.58 12.69 11.82
C PRO A 230 -18.52 11.15 11.71
N GLY A 231 -19.66 10.48 11.53
CA GLY A 231 -19.75 9.01 11.59
C GLY A 231 -19.89 8.41 13.00
N GLY A 232 -19.89 9.25 14.04
CA GLY A 232 -20.18 8.87 15.42
C GLY A 232 -18.97 8.40 16.22
N ALA A 233 -19.24 7.88 17.42
CA ALA A 233 -18.18 7.40 18.32
C ALA A 233 -17.52 6.14 17.74
N VAL A 234 -16.20 6.12 17.74
CA VAL A 234 -15.40 4.98 17.28
C VAL A 234 -14.55 4.50 18.44
N ALA A 235 -14.60 3.20 18.76
CA ALA A 235 -13.73 2.59 19.75
C ALA A 235 -12.97 1.43 19.11
N LEU A 236 -11.68 1.61 18.94
CA LEU A 236 -10.72 0.63 18.41
C LEU A 236 -9.89 0.12 19.59
N ASP A 237 -10.50 -0.68 20.45
CA ASP A 237 -9.89 -1.26 21.67
C ASP A 237 -9.33 -2.66 21.37
N GLN A 238 -8.12 -2.94 21.86
CA GLN A 238 -7.43 -4.24 21.75
C GLN A 238 -8.14 -5.39 22.48
N ARG A 239 -9.14 -5.11 23.33
CA ARG A 239 -10.04 -6.15 23.88
C ARG A 239 -10.89 -6.83 22.80
N LEU A 240 -11.04 -6.20 21.64
CA LEU A 240 -11.72 -6.80 20.50
C LEU A 240 -10.80 -7.80 19.80
N ALA A 241 -11.40 -8.88 19.27
CA ALA A 241 -10.69 -9.73 18.32
C ALA A 241 -10.17 -8.89 17.14
N PRO A 242 -8.94 -9.12 16.63
CA PRO A 242 -8.32 -8.32 15.58
C PRO A 242 -9.24 -8.05 14.37
N ARG A 243 -9.90 -9.08 13.86
CA ARG A 243 -10.87 -8.95 12.75
C ARG A 243 -12.08 -8.09 13.07
N SER A 244 -12.55 -8.10 14.32
CA SER A 244 -13.64 -7.24 14.76
C SER A 244 -13.19 -5.77 14.89
N LEU A 245 -11.94 -5.52 15.28
CA LEU A 245 -11.37 -4.17 15.28
C LEU A 245 -11.24 -3.65 13.84
N ALA A 246 -10.68 -4.46 12.93
CA ALA A 246 -10.58 -4.14 11.51
C ALA A 246 -11.94 -3.72 10.93
N ARG A 247 -12.99 -4.55 11.10
CA ARG A 247 -14.34 -4.22 10.63
C ARG A 247 -14.91 -2.94 11.23
N ARG A 248 -14.62 -2.63 12.50
CA ARG A 248 -15.06 -1.37 13.13
C ARG A 248 -14.37 -0.17 12.50
N PHE A 249 -13.09 -0.28 12.21
CA PHE A 249 -12.36 0.76 11.48
C PHE A 249 -12.94 0.96 10.07
N GLU A 250 -13.19 -0.13 9.31
CA GLU A 250 -13.78 -0.02 7.97
C GLU A 250 -15.15 0.66 8.00
N ALA A 251 -16.03 0.26 8.93
CA ALA A 251 -17.34 0.88 9.08
C ALA A 251 -17.24 2.38 9.40
N ALA A 252 -16.29 2.77 10.26
CA ALA A 252 -16.03 4.17 10.56
C ALA A 252 -15.51 4.94 9.33
N LEU A 253 -14.56 4.37 8.60
CA LEU A 253 -13.98 4.95 7.39
C LEU A 253 -15.05 5.21 6.31
N GLN A 254 -15.88 4.20 6.05
CA GLN A 254 -16.99 4.25 5.09
C GLN A 254 -18.08 5.22 5.55
N SER A 255 -18.32 5.36 6.86
CA SER A 255 -19.28 6.33 7.39
C SER A 255 -18.78 7.77 7.32
N ILE A 256 -17.48 8.01 7.48
CA ILE A 256 -16.88 9.36 7.45
C ILE A 256 -16.82 9.89 6.02
N ALA A 257 -16.37 9.05 5.08
CA ALA A 257 -16.12 9.47 3.71
C ALA A 257 -16.56 8.41 2.68
N PRO A 258 -17.88 8.11 2.59
CA PRO A 258 -18.39 7.07 1.71
C PRO A 258 -18.07 7.33 0.23
N ASN A 259 -18.01 8.60 -0.17
CA ASN A 259 -17.69 9.01 -1.54
C ASN A 259 -16.21 8.79 -1.92
N LEU A 260 -15.32 8.61 -0.94
CA LEU A 260 -13.89 8.40 -1.17
C LEU A 260 -13.52 6.91 -1.08
N PHE A 261 -14.07 6.20 -0.10
CA PHE A 261 -13.68 4.82 0.25
C PHE A 261 -14.72 3.76 -0.13
N GLY A 262 -15.88 4.15 -0.64
CA GLY A 262 -17.02 3.26 -0.81
C GLY A 262 -17.94 3.29 0.40
N ALA A 263 -19.22 2.99 0.19
CA ALA A 263 -20.24 2.96 1.25
C ALA A 263 -20.41 1.55 1.86
N SER A 264 -19.83 0.52 1.24
CA SER A 264 -19.92 -0.88 1.63
C SER A 264 -18.69 -1.66 1.18
N GLU A 265 -18.60 -2.94 1.56
CA GLU A 265 -17.55 -3.85 1.09
C GLU A 265 -17.57 -4.05 -0.43
N GLU A 266 -18.75 -4.12 -1.04
CA GLU A 266 -18.92 -4.30 -2.50
C GLU A 266 -18.58 -3.04 -3.30
N THR A 267 -18.67 -1.87 -2.66
CA THR A 267 -18.33 -0.58 -3.28
C THR A 267 -16.99 -0.03 -2.80
N ARG A 268 -16.21 -0.87 -2.09
CA ARG A 268 -14.92 -0.49 -1.52
C ARG A 268 -13.99 0.07 -2.60
N ASN A 269 -13.46 1.25 -2.35
CA ASN A 269 -12.55 1.96 -3.26
C ASN A 269 -11.17 2.19 -2.61
N TYR A 270 -10.71 1.24 -1.80
CA TYR A 270 -9.40 1.30 -1.17
C TYR A 270 -8.79 -0.07 -0.89
N VAL A 271 -7.46 -0.07 -0.81
CA VAL A 271 -6.63 -1.17 -0.33
C VAL A 271 -5.85 -0.70 0.89
N PHE A 272 -5.79 -1.52 1.94
CA PHE A 272 -5.03 -1.27 3.14
C PHE A 272 -3.73 -2.09 3.10
N TRP A 273 -2.63 -1.46 3.48
CA TRP A 273 -1.29 -2.03 3.48
C TRP A 273 -0.69 -1.82 4.86
N SER A 274 0.00 -2.84 5.39
CA SER A 274 0.55 -2.74 6.75
C SER A 274 2.04 -3.08 6.77
N PHE A 275 2.86 -2.12 7.18
CA PHE A 275 4.23 -2.31 7.59
C PHE A 275 4.21 -2.44 9.12
N VAL A 276 4.28 -3.67 9.61
CA VAL A 276 4.07 -3.96 11.04
C VAL A 276 5.15 -4.85 11.61
N GLY A 277 5.27 -4.83 12.94
CA GLY A 277 6.22 -5.64 13.71
C GLY A 277 5.96 -7.15 13.70
N GLN A 278 5.41 -7.72 12.62
CA GLN A 278 5.19 -9.15 12.46
C GLN A 278 6.49 -9.89 12.08
N GLU A 279 6.58 -11.16 12.43
CA GLU A 279 7.65 -12.04 11.93
C GLU A 279 7.57 -12.23 10.41
N SER A 280 8.73 -12.41 9.77
CA SER A 280 8.82 -12.69 8.33
C SER A 280 8.23 -14.07 7.98
N SER A 281 7.72 -14.22 6.75
CA SER A 281 7.22 -15.49 6.21
C SER A 281 8.30 -16.57 6.10
N ALA A 282 9.59 -16.19 6.06
CA ALA A 282 10.73 -17.11 6.03
C ALA A 282 11.05 -17.74 7.41
N GLY A 283 10.27 -17.44 8.46
CA GLY A 283 10.41 -18.09 9.77
C GLY A 283 11.66 -17.69 10.55
N GLY A 284 12.28 -16.56 10.20
CA GLY A 284 13.49 -16.04 10.86
C GLY A 284 13.32 -14.60 11.32
N LEU A 285 13.84 -14.30 12.52
CA LEU A 285 13.90 -12.95 13.11
C LEU A 285 14.88 -12.01 12.39
N ALA A 286 15.71 -12.54 11.49
CA ALA A 286 16.81 -11.81 10.83
C ALA A 286 16.50 -11.35 9.39
N GLY A 287 15.41 -11.82 8.78
CA GLY A 287 15.08 -11.50 7.39
C GLY A 287 14.17 -10.28 7.26
N GLY A 288 14.69 -9.18 6.70
CA GLY A 288 13.85 -8.21 5.99
C GLY A 288 13.06 -8.97 4.92
N GLY A 289 11.73 -8.87 4.95
CA GLY A 289 10.86 -9.89 4.36
C GLY A 289 10.35 -9.54 2.97
N GLU A 290 10.06 -10.55 2.16
CA GLU A 290 9.16 -10.39 1.03
C GLU A 290 7.76 -9.96 1.50
N PRO A 291 7.01 -9.19 0.69
CA PRO A 291 5.64 -8.83 1.01
C PRO A 291 4.77 -10.08 1.23
N ILE A 292 4.11 -10.15 2.39
CA ILE A 292 3.22 -11.24 2.76
C ILE A 292 1.82 -10.95 2.19
N GLY A 293 1.42 -11.73 1.18
CA GLY A 293 0.14 -11.56 0.49
C GLY A 293 -1.11 -11.83 1.35
N PRO A 294 -2.30 -11.45 0.86
CA PRO A 294 -3.55 -11.52 1.63
C PRO A 294 -4.04 -12.95 1.90
N MET A 295 -3.52 -13.96 1.18
CA MET A 295 -3.89 -15.37 1.39
C MET A 295 -3.19 -16.01 2.60
N SER A 296 -2.10 -15.43 3.07
CA SER A 296 -1.40 -15.97 4.24
C SER A 296 -2.17 -15.63 5.53
N PRO A 297 -2.16 -16.49 6.55
CA PRO A 297 -2.88 -16.21 7.80
C PRO A 297 -2.28 -15.01 8.54
N VAL A 298 -3.03 -14.46 9.50
CA VAL A 298 -2.52 -13.46 10.45
C VAL A 298 -1.45 -14.09 11.34
N SER A 299 -0.29 -13.45 11.46
CA SER A 299 0.75 -13.84 12.41
C SER A 299 0.53 -13.16 13.76
N GLY A 300 0.53 -13.96 14.84
CA GLY A 300 0.59 -13.45 16.21
C GLY A 300 2.02 -13.26 16.73
N ARG A 301 3.03 -13.65 15.95
CA ARG A 301 4.45 -13.56 16.35
C ARG A 301 4.99 -12.21 15.93
N ARG A 302 5.59 -11.50 16.89
CA ARG A 302 6.30 -10.24 16.64
C ARG A 302 7.76 -10.50 16.31
N CYS A 303 8.34 -9.66 15.47
CA CYS A 303 9.77 -9.64 15.23
C CYS A 303 10.53 -8.98 16.41
N GLU A 304 11.86 -9.14 16.42
CA GLU A 304 12.71 -8.53 17.45
C GLU A 304 12.69 -6.99 17.33
N GLY A 305 12.65 -6.28 18.46
CA GLY A 305 12.52 -4.81 18.50
C GLY A 305 11.07 -4.33 18.54
N ALA A 306 10.15 -4.98 17.82
CA ALA A 306 8.75 -4.57 17.79
C ALA A 306 8.02 -4.76 19.13
N VAL A 307 7.13 -3.82 19.46
CA VAL A 307 6.23 -3.90 20.62
C VAL A 307 5.13 -4.95 20.40
N ALA A 308 4.57 -5.03 19.19
CA ALA A 308 3.48 -5.94 18.82
C ALA A 308 3.51 -6.35 17.34
N ALA A 309 2.77 -7.42 17.01
CA ALA A 309 2.68 -7.92 15.63
C ALA A 309 1.67 -7.15 14.75
N GLY A 310 0.91 -6.20 15.30
CA GLY A 310 -0.05 -5.41 14.53
C GLY A 310 -1.21 -6.23 13.93
N GLN A 311 -1.74 -7.22 14.65
CA GLN A 311 -2.68 -8.22 14.07
C GLN A 311 -3.93 -7.59 13.42
N ALA A 312 -4.46 -6.50 13.97
CA ALA A 312 -5.62 -5.84 13.38
C ALA A 312 -5.28 -5.12 12.06
N TYR A 313 -4.06 -4.62 11.89
CA TYR A 313 -3.57 -4.06 10.63
C TYR A 313 -3.36 -5.15 9.58
N GLN A 314 -2.92 -6.34 10.01
CA GLN A 314 -2.83 -7.50 9.13
C GLN A 314 -4.21 -7.93 8.63
N GLU A 315 -5.21 -7.97 9.50
CA GLU A 315 -6.61 -8.25 9.13
C GLU A 315 -7.14 -7.22 8.12
N LEU A 316 -6.88 -5.91 8.34
CA LEU A 316 -7.25 -4.86 7.38
C LEU A 316 -6.61 -5.10 6.00
N SER A 317 -5.32 -5.46 5.98
CA SER A 317 -4.65 -5.77 4.71
C SER A 317 -5.27 -6.99 4.03
N ILE A 318 -5.53 -8.07 4.77
CA ILE A 318 -6.17 -9.29 4.22
C ILE A 318 -7.55 -8.99 3.62
N VAL A 319 -8.43 -8.33 4.38
CA VAL A 319 -9.83 -8.11 3.94
C VAL A 319 -9.95 -7.12 2.79
N THR A 320 -8.96 -6.25 2.61
CA THR A 320 -8.90 -5.27 1.51
C THR A 320 -8.03 -5.72 0.33
N GLY A 321 -7.39 -6.89 0.44
CA GLY A 321 -6.54 -7.47 -0.61
C GLY A 321 -5.11 -6.91 -0.66
N GLY A 322 -4.68 -6.15 0.35
CA GLY A 322 -3.33 -5.62 0.45
C GLY A 322 -2.32 -6.59 1.05
N TYR A 323 -1.06 -6.22 0.91
CA TYR A 323 0.07 -6.98 1.42
C TYR A 323 0.49 -6.47 2.81
N ARG A 324 1.31 -7.27 3.48
CA ARG A 324 1.86 -6.95 4.79
C ARG A 324 3.37 -7.09 4.76
N TYR A 325 4.10 -6.17 5.37
CA TYR A 325 5.55 -6.15 5.37
C TYR A 325 6.07 -6.15 6.82
N PRO A 326 7.02 -7.02 7.20
CA PRO A 326 7.64 -6.99 8.53
C PRO A 326 8.56 -5.77 8.67
N THR A 327 8.34 -4.91 9.67
CA THR A 327 9.19 -3.72 9.89
C THR A 327 10.57 -4.07 10.45
N CYS A 328 10.67 -5.16 11.21
CA CYS A 328 11.96 -5.60 11.74
C CYS A 328 12.68 -6.53 10.76
N GLY A 329 13.97 -6.29 10.57
CA GLY A 329 14.88 -7.06 9.74
C GLY A 329 16.22 -6.35 9.66
N ALA A 330 17.30 -7.09 9.41
CA ALA A 330 18.63 -6.49 9.32
C ALA A 330 18.76 -5.48 8.16
N GLU A 331 18.01 -5.71 7.08
CA GLU A 331 17.97 -4.86 5.89
C GLU A 331 16.55 -4.84 5.29
N PRO A 332 15.63 -4.02 5.81
CA PRO A 332 14.30 -3.89 5.22
C PRO A 332 14.41 -3.19 3.85
N ASN A 333 13.83 -3.80 2.82
CA ASN A 333 13.72 -3.24 1.48
C ASN A 333 12.26 -3.13 1.07
N TYR A 334 11.73 -1.91 1.08
CA TYR A 334 10.31 -1.64 0.79
C TYR A 334 10.02 -1.56 -0.70
N GLU A 335 11.03 -1.61 -1.58
CA GLU A 335 10.84 -1.56 -3.03
C GLU A 335 9.86 -2.63 -3.51
N SER A 336 9.98 -3.86 -3.01
CA SER A 336 9.06 -4.96 -3.35
C SER A 336 7.61 -4.66 -2.96
N MET A 337 7.41 -4.02 -1.80
CA MET A 337 6.12 -3.61 -1.30
C MET A 337 5.56 -2.44 -2.12
N PHE A 338 6.37 -1.42 -2.41
CA PHE A 338 5.98 -0.30 -3.26
C PHE A 338 5.66 -0.75 -4.68
N ARG A 339 6.39 -1.73 -5.21
CA ARG A 339 6.09 -2.34 -6.51
C ARG A 339 4.75 -3.06 -6.49
N LYS A 340 4.43 -3.80 -5.42
CA LYS A 340 3.09 -4.40 -5.25
C LYS A 340 1.99 -3.35 -5.16
N MET A 341 2.23 -2.25 -4.45
CA MET A 341 1.30 -1.11 -4.44
C MET A 341 1.13 -0.51 -5.83
N ALA A 342 2.22 -0.36 -6.59
CA ALA A 342 2.20 0.15 -7.96
C ALA A 342 1.50 -0.81 -8.95
N GLU A 343 1.69 -2.13 -8.79
CA GLU A 343 1.03 -3.17 -9.58
C GLU A 343 -0.48 -3.19 -9.33
N SER A 344 -0.94 -3.04 -8.08
CA SER A 344 -2.37 -2.98 -7.79
C SER A 344 -3.05 -1.79 -8.47
N LEU A 345 -2.30 -0.72 -8.76
CA LEU A 345 -2.82 0.44 -9.51
C LEU A 345 -3.19 0.05 -10.94
N ASN A 346 -2.35 -0.76 -11.58
CA ASN A 346 -2.54 -1.20 -12.95
C ASN A 346 -3.65 -2.26 -13.09
N GLU A 347 -3.85 -3.10 -12.07
CA GLU A 347 -4.93 -4.09 -12.08
C GLU A 347 -6.30 -3.43 -11.88
N GLN A 348 -6.40 -2.46 -10.98
CA GLN A 348 -7.65 -1.76 -10.66
C GLN A 348 -8.05 -0.76 -11.75
N ALA A 349 -7.06 -0.18 -12.44
CA ALA A 349 -7.28 0.65 -13.64
C ALA A 349 -7.97 -0.07 -14.81
N LYS A 350 -7.90 -1.41 -14.86
CA LYS A 350 -8.49 -2.21 -15.94
C LYS A 350 -10.00 -2.42 -15.79
N LEU A 351 -10.61 -1.93 -14.72
CA LEU A 351 -12.04 -2.15 -14.44
C LEU A 351 -13.08 -1.15 -15.03
N PRO A 352 -12.79 -0.15 -15.89
CA PRO A 352 -13.86 0.69 -16.42
C PRO A 352 -14.42 0.12 -17.74
N CYS A 353 -15.12 -1.02 -17.70
CA CYS A 353 -15.98 -1.49 -18.79
C CYS A 353 -17.09 -2.44 -18.27
N ALA A 354 -17.95 -1.95 -17.38
CA ALA A 354 -19.21 -2.64 -17.08
C ALA A 354 -20.41 -1.69 -17.17
N SER A 355 -21.06 -1.76 -18.33
CA SER A 355 -22.44 -1.35 -18.62
C SER A 355 -22.76 0.15 -18.72
N SER A 356 -22.35 0.77 -19.84
CA SER A 356 -23.35 1.60 -20.52
C SER A 356 -24.49 0.64 -20.91
N ARG A 357 -25.63 0.77 -20.24
CA ARG A 357 -26.88 0.20 -20.72
C ARG A 357 -27.00 0.62 -22.19
N SER A 358 -27.22 -0.34 -23.10
CA SER A 358 -27.61 0.00 -24.47
C SER A 358 -28.67 1.11 -24.42
N PRO A 359 -28.53 2.19 -25.20
CA PRO A 359 -29.60 3.17 -25.29
C PRO A 359 -30.89 2.43 -25.64
N PRO A 360 -32.04 2.77 -25.00
CA PRO A 360 -33.29 2.11 -25.30
C PRO A 360 -33.50 2.18 -26.82
N ARG A 361 -33.73 1.02 -27.45
CA ARG A 361 -34.07 0.95 -28.88
C ARG A 361 -35.14 2.01 -29.15
N PRO A 362 -34.97 2.90 -30.14
CA PRO A 362 -36.03 3.84 -30.48
C PRO A 362 -37.27 3.01 -30.79
N LYS A 363 -38.35 3.23 -30.02
CA LYS A 363 -39.62 2.58 -30.27
C LYS A 363 -40.02 2.95 -31.69
N ALA A 364 -40.10 1.94 -32.56
CA ALA A 364 -40.61 2.12 -33.92
C ALA A 364 -41.96 2.82 -33.81
N LYS A 365 -42.05 4.05 -34.33
CA LYS A 365 -43.33 4.75 -34.47
C LYS A 365 -44.20 3.87 -35.36
N ARG A 366 -45.25 3.29 -34.78
CA ARG A 366 -46.30 2.59 -35.51
C ARG A 366 -46.90 3.61 -36.47
N TRP A 367 -46.64 3.43 -37.76
CA TRP A 367 -47.19 4.28 -38.81
C TRP A 367 -48.69 4.01 -38.92
N THR A 368 -49.51 4.85 -38.29
CA THR A 368 -50.97 4.86 -38.46
C THR A 368 -51.31 5.78 -39.62
N GLY A 369 -50.98 5.36 -40.83
CA GLY A 369 -51.52 5.97 -42.05
C GLY A 369 -52.95 5.49 -42.31
N PRO A 370 -53.85 6.34 -42.84
CA PRO A 370 -55.23 5.98 -43.09
C PRO A 370 -55.33 5.05 -44.30
N ARG A 371 -55.92 3.86 -44.13
CA ARG A 371 -56.41 3.05 -45.25
C ARG A 371 -57.85 3.47 -45.55
N SER A 372 -58.02 4.46 -46.42
CA SER A 372 -59.23 4.54 -47.24
C SER A 372 -58.96 3.81 -48.55
N CYS A 373 -59.45 2.57 -48.65
CA CYS A 373 -59.70 1.95 -49.94
C CYS A 373 -61.19 2.15 -50.24
N SER A 374 -61.52 3.23 -50.94
CA SER A 374 -62.82 3.40 -51.57
C SER A 374 -62.87 2.51 -52.81
N SER A 375 -63.67 1.45 -52.75
CA SER A 375 -64.06 0.69 -53.94
C SER A 375 -65.10 1.49 -54.72
N SER A 376 -64.68 2.20 -55.76
CA SER A 376 -65.61 2.72 -56.77
C SER A 376 -66.00 1.58 -57.72
N ARG A 377 -67.22 1.06 -57.56
CA ARG A 377 -67.90 0.35 -58.65
C ARG A 377 -68.42 1.40 -59.63
N ARG A 378 -67.97 1.36 -60.88
CA ARG A 378 -68.69 1.95 -62.02
C ARG A 378 -69.59 0.88 -62.65
N PRO A 379 -70.79 1.24 -63.12
CA PRO A 379 -71.62 0.37 -63.95
C PRO A 379 -71.18 0.50 -65.43
N GLY A 380 -71.32 -0.60 -66.17
CA GLY A 380 -71.02 -0.72 -67.59
C GLY A 380 -71.04 -2.18 -67.97
#